data_AF-A0AAP5M9B8-F1
#
_entry.id   AF-A0AAP5M9B8-F1
#
_cell.length_a   1.000
_cell.length_b   1.000
_cell.length_c   1.000
_cell.angle_alpha   90.00
_cell.angle_beta   90.00
_cell.angle_gamma   90.00
#
_symmetry.space_group_name_H-M   'P 1'
#
loop_
_entity.id
_entity.type
_entity.pdbx_description
1 polymer ?
#
loop_
_entity_poly.entity_id
_entity_poly.type
_entity_poly.pdbx_seq_one_letter_code
_entity_poly.pdbx_strand_id
1 'polypeptide(L)'
;MKYLRRVVLALSLCLLSLTTAANPCFAATKIIFRYGLFEQSLPVSDLRKYADTEQASSDLKFFLRFLTPEQQKEFHQALQVKMALDLRALNKVLNTELAKQVLAGVSQGISRRDQAGVEALNAAVLLGASSKDGLGIISFFQAYPSDRLVVNVPAAFEVASKLNLSPTQIPPKDNLSASPLWQLQVEYQKFATEGKKFSACLFGDSVTAELGNTLGDDTFNFALNGLSSISLVEQLKLLAPAKIKCEKSVIAIGGNDAWYRLSDQLFSSKLQESISLVRNLGSKQIFLIPAFYSTPAASQDPTISATNSQIKQINFVISQVATKENIPLELQPVDSLNQNDALKANLSSEDGAHLNNEGINIYREALLNILKK
;
A
#
# COMPACT_ATOMS: atom_id res chain seq x y z
N MET A 1 -46.15 47.38 14.56
CA MET A 1 -46.39 46.08 13.89
C MET A 1 -45.94 46.00 12.43
N LYS A 2 -46.24 46.99 11.56
CA LYS A 2 -45.86 46.93 10.12
C LYS A 2 -44.35 46.85 9.86
N TYR A 3 -43.53 47.55 10.66
CA TYR A 3 -42.06 47.53 10.52
C TYR A 3 -41.43 46.21 10.97
N LEU A 4 -41.88 45.66 12.11
CA LEU A 4 -41.41 44.36 12.61
C LEU A 4 -41.69 43.22 11.62
N ARG A 5 -42.86 43.23 10.98
CA ARG A 5 -43.22 42.26 9.94
C ARG A 5 -42.31 42.35 8.70
N ARG A 6 -41.87 43.55 8.32
CA ARG A 6 -40.93 43.75 7.20
C ARG A 6 -39.51 43.30 7.53
N VAL A 7 -39.05 43.52 8.76
CA VAL A 7 -37.73 43.07 9.23
C VAL A 7 -37.68 41.54 9.34
N VAL A 8 -38.73 40.92 9.89
CA VAL A 8 -38.84 39.44 9.95
C VAL A 8 -38.89 38.84 8.55
N LEU A 9 -39.68 39.42 7.63
CA LEU A 9 -39.73 38.97 6.23
C LEU A 9 -38.37 39.09 5.53
N ALA A 10 -37.62 40.17 5.75
CA ALA A 10 -36.30 40.37 5.18
C ALA A 10 -35.25 39.40 5.74
N LEU A 11 -35.28 39.12 7.05
CA LEU A 11 -34.41 38.14 7.69
C LEU A 11 -34.73 36.71 7.24
N SER A 12 -36.00 36.35 7.09
CA SER A 12 -36.40 35.05 6.55
C SER A 12 -36.03 34.88 5.08
N LEU A 13 -36.06 35.95 4.27
CA LEU A 13 -35.60 35.90 2.88
C LEU A 13 -34.08 35.71 2.80
N CYS A 14 -33.33 36.38 3.69
CA CYS A 14 -31.87 36.26 3.79
C CYS A 14 -31.45 34.83 4.24
N LEU A 15 -32.16 34.26 5.22
CA LEU A 15 -31.96 32.88 5.68
C LEU A 15 -32.35 31.83 4.62
N LEU A 16 -33.38 32.07 3.80
CA LEU A 16 -33.72 31.18 2.68
C LEU A 16 -32.68 31.24 1.55
N SER A 17 -32.12 32.41 1.23
CA SER A 17 -31.07 32.56 0.22
C SER A 17 -29.73 31.92 0.60
N LEU A 18 -29.50 31.61 1.88
CA LEU A 18 -28.33 30.85 2.34
C LEU A 18 -28.48 29.34 2.20
N THR A 19 -29.66 28.83 1.83
CA THR A 19 -29.94 27.38 1.75
C THR A 19 -30.03 26.82 0.33
N THR A 20 -29.94 27.67 -0.70
CA THR A 20 -30.13 27.26 -2.10
C THR A 20 -28.91 27.57 -2.97
N ALA A 21 -27.79 26.91 -2.68
CA ALA A 21 -26.74 26.52 -3.64
C ALA A 21 -25.62 25.76 -2.92
N ALA A 22 -25.94 24.78 -2.07
CA ALA A 22 -25.01 23.70 -1.85
C ALA A 22 -25.04 22.82 -3.11
N ASN A 23 -24.40 23.27 -4.19
CA ASN A 23 -24.02 22.35 -5.23
C ASN A 23 -23.15 21.30 -4.54
N PRO A 24 -23.47 20.00 -4.63
CA PRO A 24 -22.55 18.96 -4.16
C PRO A 24 -21.36 18.94 -5.11
N CYS A 25 -20.51 19.96 -5.05
CA CYS A 25 -19.27 20.10 -5.80
C CYS A 25 -18.14 19.69 -4.87
N PHE A 26 -18.02 18.38 -4.64
CA PHE A 26 -16.88 17.83 -3.89
C PHE A 26 -16.30 16.57 -4.56
N ALA A 27 -16.51 16.41 -5.88
CA ALA A 27 -16.01 15.27 -6.61
C ALA A 27 -15.48 15.66 -7.99
N ALA A 28 -14.28 15.19 -8.35
CA ALA A 28 -13.86 15.26 -9.73
C ALA A 28 -14.73 14.34 -10.57
N THR A 29 -15.41 14.92 -11.55
CA THR A 29 -16.22 14.19 -12.52
C THR A 29 -15.36 13.67 -13.67
N LYS A 30 -14.23 14.35 -13.95
CA LYS A 30 -13.33 14.05 -15.06
C LYS A 30 -11.86 14.22 -14.65
N ILE A 31 -11.03 13.34 -15.18
CA ILE A 31 -9.57 13.48 -15.20
C ILE A 31 -9.21 14.03 -16.58
N ILE A 32 -8.30 15.01 -16.64
CA ILE A 32 -7.78 15.56 -17.89
C ILE A 32 -6.29 15.31 -17.93
N PHE A 33 -5.82 14.56 -18.92
CA PHE A 33 -4.41 14.34 -19.18
C PHE A 33 -3.95 15.36 -20.22
N ARG A 34 -3.08 16.29 -19.79
CA ARG A 34 -2.54 17.36 -20.62
C ARG A 34 -1.10 17.05 -21.03
N TYR A 35 -0.84 17.11 -22.33
CA TYR A 35 0.50 17.03 -22.92
C TYR A 35 0.69 18.20 -23.90
N GLY A 36 1.42 19.24 -23.46
CA GLY A 36 1.53 20.50 -24.22
C GLY A 36 0.15 21.15 -24.40
N LEU A 37 -0.25 21.35 -25.66
CA LEU A 37 -1.56 21.92 -26.03
C LEU A 37 -2.68 20.85 -26.15
N PHE A 38 -2.34 19.57 -26.09
CA PHE A 38 -3.30 18.48 -26.21
C PHE A 38 -3.87 18.12 -24.83
N GLU A 39 -5.19 17.93 -24.77
CA GLU A 39 -5.91 17.46 -23.59
C GLU A 39 -6.79 16.26 -23.97
N GLN A 40 -6.66 15.15 -23.23
CA GLN A 40 -7.58 14.02 -23.32
C GLN A 40 -8.33 13.89 -22.00
N SER A 41 -9.66 13.82 -22.06
CA SER A 41 -10.50 13.64 -20.88
C SER A 41 -10.84 12.17 -20.66
N LEU A 42 -10.92 11.78 -19.39
CA LEU A 42 -11.40 10.48 -18.94
C LEU A 42 -12.43 10.70 -17.82
N PRO A 43 -13.71 10.35 -18.01
CA PRO A 43 -14.70 10.40 -16.94
C PRO A 43 -14.32 9.46 -15.78
N VAL A 44 -14.46 9.93 -14.54
CA VAL A 44 -14.20 9.07 -13.36
C VAL A 44 -15.22 7.93 -13.27
N SER A 45 -16.44 8.14 -13.79
CA SER A 45 -17.46 7.10 -13.95
C SER A 45 -17.02 5.94 -14.86
N ASP A 46 -16.18 6.21 -15.85
CA ASP A 46 -15.72 5.20 -16.79
C ASP A 46 -14.68 4.28 -16.13
N LEU A 47 -13.82 4.85 -15.28
CA LEU A 47 -12.93 4.07 -14.41
C LEU A 47 -13.72 3.17 -13.47
N ARG A 48 -14.79 3.69 -12.85
CA ARG A 48 -15.68 2.90 -12.00
C ARG A 48 -16.32 1.75 -12.76
N LYS A 49 -16.94 2.03 -13.91
CA LYS A 49 -17.55 1.00 -14.75
C LYS A 49 -16.54 -0.07 -15.16
N TYR A 50 -15.33 0.32 -15.54
CA TYR A 50 -14.29 -0.62 -15.91
C TYR A 50 -13.85 -1.49 -14.73
N ALA A 51 -13.65 -0.90 -13.55
CA ALA A 51 -13.32 -1.65 -12.33
C ALA A 51 -14.41 -2.65 -11.92
N ASP A 52 -15.68 -2.30 -12.14
CA ASP A 52 -16.82 -3.13 -11.74
C ASP A 52 -17.19 -4.22 -12.77
N THR A 53 -16.91 -3.99 -14.06
CA THR A 53 -17.44 -4.83 -15.16
C THR A 53 -16.41 -5.29 -16.19
N GLU A 54 -15.16 -4.83 -16.10
CA GLU A 54 -14.11 -4.98 -17.11
C GLU A 54 -14.46 -4.40 -18.50
N GLN A 55 -15.58 -3.69 -18.63
CA GLN A 55 -16.00 -3.09 -19.89
C GLN A 55 -15.49 -1.66 -20.03
N ALA A 56 -14.39 -1.49 -20.76
CA ALA A 56 -13.81 -0.18 -21.03
C ALA A 56 -14.70 0.65 -21.99
N SER A 57 -14.92 1.93 -21.66
CA SER A 57 -15.54 2.91 -22.55
C SER A 57 -14.63 3.25 -23.74
N SER A 58 -15.16 3.97 -24.75
CA SER A 58 -14.33 4.48 -25.85
C SER A 58 -13.19 5.37 -25.36
N ASP A 59 -13.48 6.21 -24.36
CA ASP A 59 -12.50 7.13 -23.79
C ASP A 59 -11.42 6.35 -23.03
N LEU A 60 -11.79 5.34 -22.24
CA LEU A 60 -10.81 4.52 -21.53
C LEU A 60 -9.98 3.66 -22.49
N LYS A 61 -10.58 3.10 -23.54
CA LYS A 61 -9.87 2.32 -24.58
C LYS A 61 -8.74 3.11 -25.24
N PHE A 62 -8.89 4.43 -25.39
CA PHE A 62 -7.83 5.29 -25.88
C PHE A 62 -6.58 5.24 -25.00
N PHE A 63 -6.72 5.13 -23.68
CA PHE A 63 -5.60 5.04 -22.74
C PHE A 63 -5.07 3.61 -22.66
N LEU A 64 -5.96 2.62 -22.56
CA LEU A 64 -5.56 1.21 -22.42
C LEU A 64 -4.70 0.71 -23.59
N ARG A 65 -4.90 1.23 -24.81
CA ARG A 65 -4.08 0.83 -25.97
C ARG A 65 -2.58 1.15 -25.85
N PHE A 66 -2.19 1.98 -24.90
CA PHE A 66 -0.79 2.29 -24.61
C PHE A 66 -0.17 1.33 -23.57
N LEU A 67 -0.96 0.42 -23.01
CA LEU A 67 -0.54 -0.55 -22.01
C LEU A 67 -0.51 -1.95 -22.63
N THR A 68 0.47 -2.78 -22.22
CA THR A 68 0.47 -4.22 -22.55
C THR A 68 -0.72 -4.92 -21.88
N PRO A 69 -1.14 -6.11 -22.33
CA PRO A 69 -2.21 -6.86 -21.67
C PRO A 69 -1.99 -7.04 -20.17
N GLU A 70 -0.75 -7.31 -19.75
CA GLU A 70 -0.33 -7.46 -18.36
C GLU A 70 -0.53 -6.14 -17.59
N GLN A 71 -0.04 -5.02 -18.15
CA GLN A 71 -0.22 -3.69 -17.56
C GLN A 71 -1.70 -3.27 -17.49
N GLN A 72 -2.54 -3.68 -18.44
CA GLN A 72 -3.99 -3.43 -18.38
C GLN A 72 -4.64 -4.18 -17.22
N LYS A 73 -4.22 -5.42 -16.98
CA LYS A 73 -4.71 -6.22 -15.84
C LYS A 73 -4.25 -5.64 -14.51
N GLU A 74 -2.97 -5.29 -14.37
CA GLU A 74 -2.44 -4.61 -13.19
C GLU A 74 -3.20 -3.29 -12.93
N PHE A 75 -3.44 -2.51 -13.97
CA PHE A 75 -4.24 -1.28 -13.87
C PHE A 75 -5.67 -1.58 -13.40
N HIS A 76 -6.33 -2.59 -13.96
CA HIS A 76 -7.65 -3.02 -13.52
C HIS A 76 -7.65 -3.44 -12.03
N GLN A 77 -6.69 -4.25 -11.60
CA GLN A 77 -6.53 -4.66 -10.21
C GLN A 77 -6.27 -3.46 -9.29
N ALA A 78 -5.43 -2.51 -9.71
CA ALA A 78 -5.15 -1.29 -8.95
C ALA A 78 -6.40 -0.41 -8.76
N LEU A 79 -7.33 -0.39 -9.73
CA LEU A 79 -8.62 0.31 -9.58
C LEU A 79 -9.56 -0.35 -8.56
N GLN A 80 -9.39 -1.65 -8.30
CA GLN A 80 -10.18 -2.39 -7.32
C GLN A 80 -9.64 -2.25 -5.88
N VAL A 81 -8.44 -1.72 -5.69
CA VAL A 81 -7.85 -1.54 -4.35
C VAL A 81 -8.70 -0.59 -3.51
N LYS A 82 -9.09 -1.08 -2.33
CA LYS A 82 -9.91 -0.39 -1.34
C LYS A 82 -9.25 -0.47 0.04
N MET A 83 -8.49 0.57 0.41
CA MET A 83 -7.78 0.60 1.69
C MET A 83 -8.69 1.13 2.79
N ALA A 84 -9.03 0.27 3.76
CA ALA A 84 -9.65 0.69 5.00
C ALA A 84 -8.57 1.26 5.94
N LEU A 85 -8.59 2.58 6.15
CA LEU A 85 -7.59 3.29 6.95
C LEU A 85 -8.20 3.87 8.23
N ASP A 86 -7.42 3.88 9.32
CA ASP A 86 -7.76 4.62 10.54
C ASP A 86 -7.67 6.13 10.23
N LEU A 87 -8.82 6.80 10.14
CA LEU A 87 -8.90 8.20 9.73
C LEU A 87 -8.15 9.14 10.69
N ARG A 88 -8.06 8.79 11.99
CA ARG A 88 -7.32 9.60 12.96
C ARG A 88 -5.82 9.48 12.70
N ALA A 89 -5.33 8.28 12.47
CA ALA A 89 -3.94 8.04 12.12
C ALA A 89 -3.58 8.70 10.79
N LEU A 90 -4.42 8.53 9.76
CA LEU A 90 -4.24 9.16 8.46
C LEU A 90 -4.18 10.69 8.58
N ASN A 91 -5.10 11.30 9.34
CA ASN A 91 -5.07 12.74 9.57
C ASN A 91 -3.80 13.19 10.30
N LYS A 92 -3.28 12.41 11.27
CA LYS A 92 -1.99 12.72 11.90
C LYS A 92 -0.85 12.70 10.87
N VAL A 93 -0.78 11.68 10.01
CA VAL A 93 0.22 11.59 8.92
C VAL A 93 0.12 12.78 7.98
N LEU A 94 -1.08 13.08 7.47
CA LEU A 94 -1.28 14.16 6.51
C LEU A 94 -0.90 15.56 7.05
N ASN A 95 -0.78 15.70 8.38
CA ASN A 95 -0.34 16.92 9.03
C ASN A 95 1.18 16.97 9.31
N THR A 96 1.94 15.89 9.05
CA THR A 96 3.40 15.89 9.19
C THR A 96 4.05 16.73 8.09
N GLU A 97 5.24 17.25 8.39
CA GLU A 97 6.00 18.08 7.45
C GLU A 97 6.40 17.27 6.20
N LEU A 98 6.77 15.99 6.39
CA LEU A 98 7.07 15.08 5.30
C LEU A 98 5.86 14.91 4.37
N ALA A 99 4.66 14.71 4.92
CA ALA A 99 3.45 14.56 4.10
C ALA A 99 3.17 15.83 3.31
N LYS A 100 3.28 17.01 3.92
CA LYS A 100 3.10 18.29 3.23
C LYS A 100 4.09 18.47 2.09
N GLN A 101 5.36 18.09 2.29
CA GLN A 101 6.39 18.14 1.25
C GLN A 101 6.10 17.18 0.09
N VAL A 102 5.71 15.93 0.39
CA VAL A 102 5.33 14.95 -0.63
C VAL A 102 4.11 15.44 -1.42
N LEU A 103 3.07 15.94 -0.74
CA LEU A 103 1.87 16.49 -1.38
C LEU A 103 2.20 17.74 -2.21
N ALA A 104 3.10 18.60 -1.74
CA ALA A 104 3.58 19.75 -2.51
C ALA A 104 4.28 19.30 -3.79
N GLY A 105 5.14 18.28 -3.72
CA GLY A 105 5.76 17.65 -4.89
C GLY A 105 4.72 17.10 -5.86
N VAL A 106 3.75 16.32 -5.38
CA VAL A 106 2.65 15.78 -6.20
C VAL A 106 1.83 16.88 -6.84
N SER A 107 1.59 17.99 -6.12
CA SER A 107 0.80 19.12 -6.65
C SER A 107 1.43 19.75 -7.89
N GLN A 108 2.76 19.66 -8.08
CA GLN A 108 3.44 20.17 -9.28
C GLN A 108 3.03 19.40 -10.55
N GLY A 109 2.63 18.13 -10.42
CA GLY A 109 2.11 17.32 -11.52
C GLY A 109 0.64 17.63 -11.86
N ILE A 110 -0.06 18.41 -11.03
CA ILE A 110 -1.48 18.69 -11.17
C ILE A 110 -1.69 20.18 -11.43
N SER A 111 -2.23 20.51 -12.61
CA SER A 111 -2.54 21.89 -12.96
C SER A 111 -3.80 22.37 -12.23
N ARG A 112 -3.64 23.42 -11.41
CA ARG A 112 -4.74 24.18 -10.81
C ARG A 112 -4.61 25.66 -11.11
N ARG A 113 -5.73 26.40 -11.00
CA ARG A 113 -5.75 27.87 -11.13
C ARG A 113 -5.57 28.58 -9.80
N ASP A 114 -6.00 27.95 -8.72
CA ASP A 114 -5.77 28.43 -7.35
C ASP A 114 -4.42 27.93 -6.81
N GLN A 115 -4.07 28.39 -5.60
CA GLN A 115 -2.86 27.97 -4.88
C GLN A 115 -3.16 26.88 -3.84
N ALA A 116 -4.31 26.18 -3.96
CA ALA A 116 -4.80 25.23 -2.96
C ALA A 116 -4.46 23.77 -3.30
N GLY A 117 -3.32 23.53 -3.97
CA GLY A 117 -2.96 22.22 -4.50
C GLY A 117 -2.71 21.16 -3.42
N VAL A 118 -1.99 21.54 -2.36
CA VAL A 118 -1.69 20.66 -1.24
C VAL A 118 -2.95 20.36 -0.43
N GLU A 119 -3.77 21.38 -0.19
CA GLU A 119 -5.05 21.28 0.52
C GLU A 119 -6.02 20.40 -0.26
N ALA A 120 -6.09 20.55 -1.59
CA ALA A 120 -6.95 19.73 -2.43
C ALA A 120 -6.54 18.26 -2.43
N LEU A 121 -5.24 17.97 -2.49
CA LEU A 121 -4.72 16.61 -2.38
C LEU A 121 -4.98 16.00 -1.00
N ASN A 122 -4.72 16.76 0.06
CA ASN A 122 -4.97 16.34 1.44
C ASN A 122 -6.46 16.01 1.65
N ALA A 123 -7.35 16.90 1.21
CA ALA A 123 -8.80 16.69 1.25
C ALA A 123 -9.21 15.44 0.46
N ALA A 124 -8.68 15.25 -0.75
CA ALA A 124 -8.99 14.08 -1.57
C ALA A 124 -8.58 12.76 -0.91
N VAL A 125 -7.41 12.71 -0.27
CA VAL A 125 -6.95 11.53 0.49
C VAL A 125 -7.86 11.29 1.69
N LEU A 126 -8.12 12.31 2.51
CA LEU A 126 -8.89 12.15 3.75
C LEU A 126 -10.37 11.81 3.47
N LEU A 127 -10.99 12.53 2.54
CA LEU A 127 -12.39 12.31 2.16
C LEU A 127 -12.55 10.98 1.41
N GLY A 128 -11.61 10.64 0.51
CA GLY A 128 -11.58 9.34 -0.17
C GLY A 128 -11.48 8.18 0.82
N ALA A 129 -10.58 8.29 1.81
CA ALA A 129 -10.45 7.31 2.88
C ALA A 129 -11.70 7.17 3.76
N SER A 130 -12.45 8.27 3.96
CA SER A 130 -13.71 8.26 4.73
C SER A 130 -14.91 7.73 3.94
N SER A 131 -14.74 7.46 2.64
CA SER A 131 -15.82 6.94 1.80
C SER A 131 -16.15 5.48 2.15
N LYS A 132 -17.32 5.02 1.71
CA LYS A 132 -17.74 3.61 1.91
C LYS A 132 -16.81 2.61 1.21
N ASP A 133 -16.09 3.05 0.17
CA ASP A 133 -15.13 2.22 -0.56
C ASP A 133 -13.73 2.23 0.10
N GLY A 134 -13.50 3.03 1.14
CA GLY A 134 -12.14 3.29 1.63
C GLY A 134 -11.29 4.07 0.61
N LEU A 135 -10.00 4.22 0.89
CA LEU A 135 -9.08 4.94 0.01
C LEU A 135 -8.64 4.04 -1.15
N GLY A 136 -8.88 4.48 -2.37
CA GLY A 136 -8.44 3.87 -3.62
C GLY A 136 -8.34 4.92 -4.71
N ILE A 137 -7.89 4.52 -5.91
CA ILE A 137 -7.70 5.45 -7.04
C ILE A 137 -9.02 6.16 -7.37
N ILE A 138 -10.13 5.40 -7.45
CA ILE A 138 -11.43 5.97 -7.84
C ILE A 138 -11.99 6.86 -6.72
N SER A 139 -11.98 6.41 -5.47
CA SER A 139 -12.50 7.21 -4.36
C SER A 139 -11.68 8.49 -4.12
N PHE A 140 -10.37 8.46 -4.36
CA PHE A 140 -9.52 9.65 -4.37
C PHE A 140 -9.98 10.67 -5.42
N PHE A 141 -10.15 10.26 -6.69
CA PHE A 141 -10.63 11.18 -7.73
C PHE A 141 -12.04 11.69 -7.43
N GLN A 142 -12.94 10.80 -6.98
CA GLN A 142 -14.29 11.18 -6.55
C GLN A 142 -14.32 12.10 -5.33
N ALA A 143 -13.24 12.20 -4.56
CA ALA A 143 -13.16 13.07 -3.40
C ALA A 143 -12.36 14.37 -3.65
N TYR A 144 -11.76 14.49 -4.84
CA TYR A 144 -10.94 15.65 -5.17
C TYR A 144 -11.81 16.91 -5.31
N PRO A 145 -11.50 18.02 -4.61
CA PRO A 145 -12.37 19.20 -4.51
C PRO A 145 -12.24 20.11 -5.74
N SER A 146 -12.65 19.61 -6.89
CA SER A 146 -12.73 20.32 -8.17
C SER A 146 -13.49 19.44 -9.16
N ASP A 147 -14.31 20.04 -10.03
CA ASP A 147 -15.05 19.30 -11.08
C ASP A 147 -14.13 18.49 -12.02
N ARG A 148 -12.87 18.93 -12.15
CA ARG A 148 -11.83 18.28 -12.95
C ARG A 148 -10.49 18.24 -12.22
N LEU A 149 -9.76 17.13 -12.38
CA LEU A 149 -8.34 17.02 -12.01
C LEU A 149 -7.51 17.02 -13.30
N VAL A 150 -6.64 18.01 -13.46
CA VAL A 150 -5.81 18.16 -14.66
C VAL A 150 -4.40 17.68 -14.39
N VAL A 151 -4.03 16.51 -14.90
CA VAL A 151 -2.68 15.95 -14.83
C VAL A 151 -1.83 16.54 -15.96
N ASN A 152 -0.78 17.27 -15.62
CA ASN A 152 0.25 17.64 -16.59
C ASN A 152 1.17 16.43 -16.75
N VAL A 153 1.06 15.72 -17.88
CA VAL A 153 1.70 14.40 -18.05
C VAL A 153 3.24 14.48 -17.92
N PRO A 154 3.95 15.40 -18.59
CA PRO A 154 5.40 15.56 -18.37
C PRO A 154 5.77 15.85 -16.92
N ALA A 155 5.09 16.78 -16.25
CA ALA A 155 5.39 17.13 -14.87
C ALA A 155 5.08 15.97 -13.90
N ALA A 156 3.99 15.25 -14.13
CA ALA A 156 3.62 14.08 -13.34
C ALA A 156 4.67 12.95 -13.46
N PHE A 157 5.26 12.76 -14.64
CA PHE A 157 6.35 11.80 -14.84
C PHE A 157 7.64 12.21 -14.08
N GLU A 158 7.97 13.51 -14.08
CA GLU A 158 9.10 14.02 -13.31
C GLU A 158 8.90 13.81 -11.80
N VAL A 159 7.68 14.08 -11.30
CA VAL A 159 7.29 13.82 -9.91
C VAL A 159 7.41 12.32 -9.59
N ALA A 160 6.86 11.44 -10.43
CA ALA A 160 6.91 10.00 -10.24
C ALA A 160 8.35 9.48 -10.15
N SER A 161 9.23 10.03 -10.98
CA SER A 161 10.67 9.71 -10.98
C SER A 161 11.34 10.15 -9.67
N LYS A 162 11.07 11.37 -9.18
CA LYS A 162 11.62 11.88 -7.90
C LYS A 162 11.16 11.09 -6.68
N LEU A 163 9.96 10.51 -6.74
CA LEU A 163 9.42 9.64 -5.69
C LEU A 163 9.95 8.20 -5.77
N ASN A 164 10.89 7.90 -6.69
CA ASN A 164 11.48 6.59 -6.90
C ASN A 164 10.43 5.48 -7.11
N LEU A 165 9.36 5.78 -7.86
CA LEU A 165 8.30 4.81 -8.17
C LEU A 165 8.74 3.69 -9.13
N SER A 166 10.02 3.66 -9.55
CA SER A 166 10.57 2.61 -10.42
C SER A 166 12.00 2.27 -10.00
N PRO A 167 12.37 0.97 -9.90
CA PRO A 167 13.73 0.56 -9.62
C PRO A 167 14.70 1.02 -10.72
N THR A 168 15.84 1.59 -10.32
CA THR A 168 16.89 2.04 -11.25
C THR A 168 18.01 1.00 -11.42
N GLN A 169 17.98 -0.10 -10.65
CA GLN A 169 18.98 -1.16 -10.66
C GLN A 169 18.29 -2.54 -10.68
N ILE A 170 18.86 -3.48 -11.43
CA ILE A 170 18.41 -4.88 -11.52
C ILE A 170 19.59 -5.82 -11.17
N PRO A 171 19.47 -6.70 -10.16
CA PRO A 171 18.40 -6.70 -9.17
C PRO A 171 18.44 -5.42 -8.32
N PRO A 172 17.31 -5.01 -7.75
CA PRO A 172 17.21 -3.87 -6.85
C PRO A 172 18.09 -4.03 -5.59
N LYS A 173 18.31 -2.92 -4.89
CA LYS A 173 18.89 -2.89 -3.53
C LYS A 173 17.85 -2.34 -2.58
N ASP A 174 17.93 -2.73 -1.30
CA ASP A 174 17.07 -2.11 -0.29
C ASP A 174 17.45 -0.64 -0.10
N ASN A 175 16.56 0.25 -0.53
CA ASN A 175 16.59 1.69 -0.29
C ASN A 175 15.26 2.19 0.28
N LEU A 176 14.42 1.29 0.81
CA LEU A 176 13.05 1.62 1.21
C LEU A 176 13.02 2.70 2.29
N SER A 177 13.90 2.63 3.27
CA SER A 177 13.96 3.62 4.36
C SER A 177 14.31 5.04 3.89
N ALA A 178 14.88 5.19 2.68
CA ALA A 178 15.13 6.49 2.06
C ALA A 178 13.93 7.01 1.26
N SER A 179 12.90 6.19 1.00
CA SER A 179 11.70 6.59 0.27
C SER A 179 10.75 7.40 1.15
N PRO A 180 10.37 8.63 0.76
CA PRO A 180 9.37 9.41 1.48
C PRO A 180 8.02 8.67 1.60
N LEU A 181 7.63 7.90 0.59
CA LEU A 181 6.37 7.15 0.60
C LEU A 181 6.40 6.02 1.64
N TRP A 182 7.51 5.31 1.72
CA TRP A 182 7.71 4.28 2.74
C TRP A 182 7.70 4.90 4.15
N GLN A 183 8.39 6.04 4.33
CA GLN A 183 8.41 6.75 5.61
C GLN A 183 7.00 7.17 6.05
N LEU A 184 6.19 7.71 5.14
CA LEU A 184 4.78 8.04 5.40
C LEU A 184 3.94 6.80 5.75
N GLN A 185 4.21 5.66 5.11
CA GLN A 185 3.52 4.41 5.42
C GLN A 185 3.87 3.90 6.82
N VAL A 186 5.14 4.00 7.24
CA VAL A 186 5.56 3.65 8.60
C VAL A 186 5.03 4.66 9.63
N GLU A 187 4.97 5.96 9.31
CA GLU A 187 4.29 6.95 10.17
C GLU A 187 2.80 6.63 10.35
N TYR A 188 2.12 6.21 9.28
CA TYR A 188 0.74 5.74 9.36
C TYR A 188 0.61 4.55 10.31
N GLN A 189 1.42 3.50 10.12
CA GLN A 189 1.41 2.33 11.00
C GLN A 189 1.67 2.73 12.45
N LYS A 190 2.64 3.61 12.70
CA LYS A 190 2.97 4.14 14.02
C LYS A 190 1.76 4.81 14.67
N PHE A 191 1.08 5.72 13.98
CA PHE A 191 -0.09 6.42 14.52
C PHE A 191 -1.32 5.52 14.64
N ALA A 192 -1.50 4.58 13.71
CA ALA A 192 -2.61 3.64 13.70
C ALA A 192 -2.51 2.60 14.83
N THR A 193 -1.32 2.40 15.39
CA THR A 193 -1.04 1.37 16.40
C THR A 193 -0.58 1.94 17.74
N GLU A 194 -0.46 3.27 17.86
CA GLU A 194 0.01 3.97 19.05
C GLU A 194 -0.77 3.56 20.31
N GLY A 195 -0.06 2.97 21.28
CA GLY A 195 -0.61 2.50 22.55
C GLY A 195 -1.60 1.32 22.44
N LYS A 196 -1.77 0.73 21.25
CA LYS A 196 -2.69 -0.39 21.02
C LYS A 196 -2.03 -1.73 21.36
N LYS A 197 -2.88 -2.70 21.68
CA LYS A 197 -2.51 -4.10 21.92
C LYS A 197 -3.17 -4.99 20.86
N PHE A 198 -2.38 -5.88 20.28
CA PHE A 198 -2.80 -6.87 19.30
C PHE A 198 -2.48 -8.27 19.81
N SER A 199 -3.33 -9.23 19.50
CA SER A 199 -3.04 -10.65 19.76
C SER A 199 -1.98 -11.16 18.79
N ALA A 200 -1.89 -10.57 17.59
CA ALA A 200 -0.90 -10.91 16.58
C ALA A 200 -0.42 -9.69 15.78
N CYS A 201 0.85 -9.66 15.42
CA CYS A 201 1.42 -8.68 14.50
C CYS A 201 2.16 -9.42 13.38
N LEU A 202 1.91 -9.03 12.13
CA LEU A 202 2.61 -9.60 10.97
C LEU A 202 3.66 -8.62 10.48
N PHE A 203 4.88 -9.09 10.31
CA PHE A 203 5.96 -8.36 9.63
C PHE A 203 6.37 -9.17 8.41
N GLY A 204 6.39 -8.56 7.23
CA GLY A 204 6.71 -9.26 6.00
C GLY A 204 6.81 -8.36 4.79
N ASP A 205 7.03 -8.98 3.64
CA ASP A 205 7.08 -8.29 2.35
C ASP A 205 5.69 -8.21 1.67
N SER A 206 5.67 -7.96 0.36
CA SER A 206 4.45 -7.80 -0.44
C SER A 206 3.51 -9.01 -0.36
N VAL A 207 4.03 -10.23 -0.29
CA VAL A 207 3.19 -11.45 -0.18
C VAL A 207 2.39 -11.43 1.12
N THR A 208 2.97 -10.91 2.20
CA THR A 208 2.26 -10.74 3.47
C THR A 208 1.40 -9.49 3.49
N ALA A 209 1.80 -8.42 2.81
CA ALA A 209 1.02 -7.18 2.72
C ALA A 209 -0.34 -7.38 2.02
N GLU A 210 -0.39 -8.26 1.01
CA GLU A 210 -1.60 -8.62 0.26
C GLU A 210 -2.72 -9.22 1.13
N LEU A 211 -2.38 -9.81 2.29
CA LEU A 211 -3.38 -10.31 3.24
C LEU A 211 -4.24 -9.19 3.84
N GLY A 212 -3.80 -7.93 3.80
CA GLY A 212 -4.51 -6.80 4.40
C GLY A 212 -4.92 -7.08 5.85
N ASN A 213 -6.19 -6.83 6.18
CA ASN A 213 -6.78 -7.07 7.51
C ASN A 213 -7.60 -8.38 7.58
N THR A 214 -7.24 -9.41 6.81
CA THR A 214 -8.05 -10.64 6.71
C THR A 214 -7.91 -11.59 7.91
N LEU A 215 -7.03 -11.28 8.87
CA LEU A 215 -6.75 -12.09 10.08
C LEU A 215 -7.45 -11.55 11.35
N GLY A 216 -8.45 -10.69 11.18
CA GLY A 216 -9.26 -10.12 12.26
C GLY A 216 -8.69 -8.84 12.87
N ASP A 217 -9.56 -8.03 13.48
CA ASP A 217 -9.26 -6.68 13.97
C ASP A 217 -8.28 -6.62 15.15
N ASP A 218 -8.04 -7.75 15.81
CA ASP A 218 -7.05 -7.91 16.87
C ASP A 218 -5.67 -8.35 16.33
N THR A 219 -5.52 -8.46 15.00
CA THR A 219 -4.25 -8.61 14.28
C THR A 219 -3.90 -7.30 13.57
N PHE A 220 -2.63 -6.91 13.57
CA PHE A 220 -2.16 -5.82 12.70
C PHE A 220 -1.11 -6.30 11.70
N ASN A 221 -1.32 -5.99 10.43
CA ASN A 221 -0.39 -6.31 9.36
C ASN A 221 0.56 -5.13 9.10
N PHE A 222 1.82 -5.27 9.53
CA PHE A 222 2.88 -4.29 9.30
C PHE A 222 3.66 -4.56 8.01
N ALA A 223 3.31 -5.58 7.23
CA ALA A 223 4.06 -5.93 6.03
C ALA A 223 4.01 -4.84 4.95
N LEU A 224 5.11 -4.65 4.23
CA LEU A 224 5.29 -3.61 3.21
C LEU A 224 5.91 -4.18 1.94
N ASN A 225 5.56 -3.62 0.78
CA ASN A 225 6.13 -4.05 -0.49
C ASN A 225 7.65 -3.83 -0.52
N GLY A 226 8.39 -4.82 -1.03
CA GLY A 226 9.86 -4.78 -1.12
C GLY A 226 10.60 -4.90 0.22
N LEU A 227 9.89 -5.10 1.34
CA LEU A 227 10.54 -5.16 2.65
C LEU A 227 11.56 -6.30 2.70
N SER A 228 12.79 -5.98 3.14
CA SER A 228 13.85 -6.94 3.44
C SER A 228 14.19 -6.87 4.93
N SER A 229 15.11 -7.70 5.40
CA SER A 229 15.61 -7.61 6.79
C SER A 229 16.23 -6.25 7.13
N ILE A 230 16.79 -5.52 6.15
CA ILE A 230 17.37 -4.18 6.37
C ILE A 230 16.26 -3.18 6.69
N SER A 231 15.26 -3.06 5.81
CA SER A 231 14.15 -2.13 5.99
C SER A 231 13.20 -2.54 7.11
N LEU A 232 13.05 -3.84 7.41
CA LEU A 232 12.30 -4.31 8.58
C LEU A 232 12.92 -3.81 9.89
N VAL A 233 14.25 -3.86 10.03
CA VAL A 233 14.93 -3.30 11.20
C VAL A 233 14.63 -1.81 11.36
N GLU A 234 14.71 -1.04 10.28
CA GLU A 234 14.43 0.40 10.32
C GLU A 234 12.95 0.70 10.62
N GLN A 235 12.03 -0.09 10.07
CA GLN A 235 10.60 -0.01 10.39
C GLN A 235 10.38 -0.23 11.89
N LEU A 236 10.92 -1.32 12.45
CA LEU A 236 10.76 -1.67 13.86
C LEU A 236 11.33 -0.60 14.80
N LYS A 237 12.48 0.01 14.44
CA LYS A 237 13.05 1.15 15.19
C LYS A 237 12.11 2.36 15.20
N LEU A 238 11.50 2.68 14.07
CA LEU A 238 10.54 3.80 13.96
C LEU A 238 9.22 3.53 14.70
N LEU A 239 8.82 2.25 14.79
CA LEU A 239 7.63 1.80 15.54
C LEU A 239 7.88 1.73 17.05
N ALA A 240 9.11 1.53 17.51
CA ALA A 240 9.42 1.34 18.94
C ALA A 240 8.83 2.44 19.88
N PRO A 241 8.85 3.74 19.53
CA PRO A 241 8.25 4.79 20.37
C PRO A 241 6.72 4.73 20.50
N ALA A 242 6.03 4.00 19.61
CA ALA A 242 4.56 3.92 19.62
C ALA A 242 3.99 3.05 20.74
N LYS A 243 4.84 2.38 21.54
CA LYS A 243 4.42 1.54 22.68
C LYS A 243 3.40 0.45 22.29
N ILE A 244 3.54 -0.08 21.08
CA ILE A 244 2.72 -1.18 20.55
C ILE A 244 2.94 -2.42 21.42
N LYS A 245 1.88 -3.19 21.66
CA LYS A 245 1.95 -4.50 22.32
C LYS A 245 1.45 -5.59 21.38
N CYS A 246 2.35 -6.46 20.92
CA CYS A 246 2.00 -7.64 20.14
C CYS A 246 2.14 -8.88 21.04
N GLU A 247 1.11 -9.72 21.20
CA GLU A 247 1.27 -10.96 21.98
C GLU A 247 2.03 -12.03 21.21
N LYS A 248 1.66 -12.21 19.93
CA LYS A 248 2.35 -13.06 18.95
C LYS A 248 2.88 -12.19 17.82
N SER A 249 3.99 -12.59 17.23
CA SER A 249 4.51 -11.94 16.03
C SER A 249 4.96 -12.96 15.00
N VAL A 250 4.66 -12.68 13.73
CA VAL A 250 5.15 -13.44 12.58
C VAL A 250 6.15 -12.57 11.83
N ILE A 251 7.28 -13.15 11.44
CA ILE A 251 8.25 -12.53 10.54
C ILE A 251 8.37 -13.40 9.29
N ALA A 252 7.90 -12.87 8.17
CA ALA A 252 7.85 -13.52 6.85
C ALA A 252 8.59 -12.66 5.82
N ILE A 253 9.92 -12.73 5.84
CA ILE A 253 10.84 -12.01 4.95
C ILE A 253 11.90 -12.97 4.39
N GLY A 254 12.76 -12.47 3.51
CA GLY A 254 13.87 -13.23 2.94
C GLY A 254 13.83 -13.30 1.41
N GLY A 255 12.64 -13.20 0.80
CA GLY A 255 12.49 -13.17 -0.66
C GLY A 255 13.22 -11.98 -1.27
N ASN A 256 12.94 -10.78 -0.74
CA ASN A 256 13.65 -9.56 -1.13
C ASN A 256 15.13 -9.58 -0.70
N ASP A 257 15.49 -10.18 0.44
CA ASP A 257 16.89 -10.31 0.85
C ASP A 257 17.72 -11.13 -0.16
N ALA A 258 17.15 -12.24 -0.63
CA ALA A 258 17.72 -13.06 -1.70
C ALA A 258 17.81 -12.27 -3.02
N TRP A 259 16.75 -11.54 -3.35
CA TRP A 259 16.65 -10.78 -4.59
C TRP A 259 17.66 -9.64 -4.63
N TYR A 260 17.79 -8.90 -3.52
CA TYR A 260 18.73 -7.80 -3.29
C TYR A 260 20.17 -8.25 -3.08
N ARG A 261 20.43 -9.56 -3.10
CA ARG A 261 21.75 -10.18 -3.01
C ARG A 261 22.48 -9.87 -1.71
N LEU A 262 21.76 -9.88 -0.58
CA LEU A 262 22.40 -9.77 0.73
C LEU A 262 23.32 -10.99 0.97
N SER A 263 24.41 -10.77 1.70
CA SER A 263 25.23 -11.88 2.18
C SER A 263 24.53 -12.58 3.35
N ASP A 264 24.77 -13.89 3.50
CA ASP A 264 24.22 -14.70 4.60
C ASP A 264 24.53 -14.08 5.97
N GLN A 265 25.73 -13.53 6.15
CA GLN A 265 26.13 -12.87 7.39
C GLN A 265 25.31 -11.62 7.67
N LEU A 266 25.10 -10.76 6.65
CA LEU A 266 24.33 -9.53 6.81
C LEU A 266 22.85 -9.86 7.07
N PHE A 267 22.26 -10.76 6.30
CA PHE A 267 20.89 -11.21 6.47
C PHE A 267 20.68 -11.83 7.86
N SER A 268 21.55 -12.76 8.28
CA SER A 268 21.48 -13.40 9.60
C SER A 268 21.54 -12.38 10.73
N SER A 269 22.43 -11.39 10.63
CA SER A 269 22.55 -10.31 11.61
C SER A 269 21.27 -9.45 11.68
N LYS A 270 20.71 -9.07 10.53
CA LYS A 270 19.51 -8.23 10.47
C LYS A 270 18.23 -8.97 10.89
N LEU A 271 18.13 -10.26 10.60
CA LEU A 271 17.03 -11.09 11.09
C LEU A 271 17.09 -11.24 12.62
N GLN A 272 18.27 -11.44 13.21
CA GLN A 272 18.46 -11.46 14.68
C GLN A 272 18.13 -10.10 15.33
N GLU A 273 18.53 -8.99 14.69
CA GLU A 273 18.16 -7.64 15.13
C GLU A 273 16.64 -7.42 15.08
N SER A 274 15.99 -7.86 13.99
CA SER A 274 14.53 -7.80 13.84
C SER A 274 13.79 -8.59 14.93
N ILE A 275 14.23 -9.83 15.18
CA ILE A 275 13.69 -10.67 16.26
C ILE A 275 13.83 -9.97 17.62
N SER A 276 14.99 -9.38 17.90
CA SER A 276 15.23 -8.66 19.16
C SER A 276 14.32 -7.44 19.31
N LEU A 277 14.11 -6.68 18.24
CA LEU A 277 13.19 -5.54 18.23
C LEU A 277 11.73 -5.98 18.40
N VAL A 278 11.31 -7.08 17.76
CA VAL A 278 9.96 -7.65 17.91
C VAL A 278 9.71 -8.15 19.34
N ARG A 279 10.73 -8.72 20.02
CA ARG A 279 10.65 -9.04 21.46
C ARG A 279 10.41 -7.77 22.29
N ASN A 280 11.05 -6.66 21.95
CA ASN A 280 10.87 -5.37 22.66
C ASN A 280 9.46 -4.77 22.47
N LEU A 281 8.73 -5.15 21.42
CA LEU A 281 7.29 -4.84 21.26
C LEU A 281 6.39 -5.66 22.21
N GLY A 282 6.96 -6.54 23.04
CA GLY A 282 6.22 -7.34 24.03
C GLY A 282 5.75 -8.71 23.53
N SER A 283 6.26 -9.16 22.38
CA SER A 283 5.94 -10.47 21.79
C SER A 283 6.38 -11.59 22.72
N LYS A 284 5.42 -12.42 23.14
CA LYS A 284 5.65 -13.63 23.94
C LYS A 284 5.96 -14.84 23.07
N GLN A 285 5.42 -14.85 21.85
CA GLN A 285 5.68 -15.87 20.85
C GLN A 285 6.07 -15.19 19.54
N ILE A 286 7.12 -15.69 18.91
CA ILE A 286 7.57 -15.24 17.58
C ILE A 286 7.57 -16.47 16.69
N PHE A 287 7.20 -16.30 15.43
CA PHE A 287 7.22 -17.35 14.41
C PHE A 287 7.97 -16.82 13.20
N LEU A 288 8.91 -17.59 12.68
CA LEU A 288 9.54 -17.31 11.39
C LEU A 288 8.81 -18.11 10.31
N ILE A 289 8.55 -17.48 9.18
CA ILE A 289 8.08 -18.14 7.96
C ILE A 289 9.22 -18.06 6.94
N PRO A 290 9.57 -19.17 6.26
CA PRO A 290 10.57 -19.14 5.21
C PRO A 290 10.20 -18.16 4.08
N ALA A 291 11.19 -17.71 3.33
CA ALA A 291 10.98 -16.95 2.11
C ALA A 291 10.20 -17.79 1.09
N PHE A 292 9.21 -17.16 0.46
CA PHE A 292 8.41 -17.75 -0.60
C PHE A 292 9.25 -17.95 -1.86
N TYR A 293 9.03 -19.09 -2.53
CA TYR A 293 9.60 -19.36 -3.85
C TYR A 293 8.76 -18.66 -4.93
N SER A 294 9.37 -18.47 -6.10
CA SER A 294 8.66 -18.08 -7.30
C SER A 294 8.47 -19.28 -8.24
N THR A 295 7.66 -19.10 -9.28
CA THR A 295 7.51 -20.08 -10.36
C THR A 295 8.85 -20.30 -11.06
N PRO A 296 9.05 -21.45 -11.74
CA PRO A 296 10.31 -21.68 -12.46
C PRO A 296 10.66 -20.58 -13.46
N ALA A 297 9.67 -20.01 -14.15
CA ALA A 297 9.87 -18.91 -15.10
C ALA A 297 10.33 -17.62 -14.40
N ALA A 298 9.59 -17.15 -13.39
CA ALA A 298 9.94 -15.93 -12.64
C ALA A 298 11.29 -16.06 -11.93
N SER A 299 11.64 -17.26 -11.46
CA SER A 299 12.93 -17.52 -10.82
C SER A 299 14.15 -17.30 -11.74
N GLN A 300 13.94 -17.21 -13.06
CA GLN A 300 14.99 -16.90 -14.04
C GLN A 300 15.00 -15.43 -14.46
N ASP A 301 14.01 -14.63 -14.04
CA ASP A 301 13.92 -13.21 -14.37
C ASP A 301 14.39 -12.34 -13.19
N PRO A 302 15.60 -11.75 -13.27
CA PRO A 302 16.13 -10.91 -12.20
C PRO A 302 15.38 -9.59 -12.02
N THR A 303 14.49 -9.21 -12.93
CA THR A 303 13.60 -8.06 -12.80
C THR A 303 12.39 -8.33 -11.93
N ILE A 304 12.10 -9.61 -11.64
CA ILE A 304 10.92 -10.05 -10.88
C ILE A 304 11.33 -10.60 -9.52
N SER A 305 12.27 -11.56 -9.46
CA SER A 305 12.60 -12.24 -8.20
C SER A 305 14.05 -12.74 -8.13
N ALA A 306 14.43 -13.26 -6.96
CA ALA A 306 15.61 -14.12 -6.83
C ALA A 306 15.40 -15.46 -7.54
N THR A 307 16.49 -16.20 -7.78
CA THR A 307 16.37 -17.60 -8.21
C THR A 307 15.94 -18.50 -7.05
N ASN A 308 15.25 -19.61 -7.34
CA ASN A 308 14.81 -20.55 -6.29
C ASN A 308 16.00 -21.20 -5.54
N SER A 309 17.17 -21.28 -6.17
CA SER A 309 18.41 -21.70 -5.48
C SER A 309 18.84 -20.69 -4.42
N GLN A 310 18.71 -19.39 -4.69
CA GLN A 310 18.99 -18.35 -3.70
C GLN A 310 17.95 -18.32 -2.58
N ILE A 311 16.66 -18.53 -2.91
CA ILE A 311 15.60 -18.67 -1.90
C ILE A 311 15.92 -19.84 -0.98
N LYS A 312 16.35 -20.98 -1.53
CA LYS A 312 16.79 -22.14 -0.74
C LYS A 312 17.96 -21.81 0.19
N GLN A 313 18.95 -21.04 -0.28
CA GLN A 313 20.07 -20.59 0.56
C GLN A 313 19.60 -19.66 1.68
N ILE A 314 18.74 -18.68 1.39
CA ILE A 314 18.20 -17.79 2.43
C ILE A 314 17.35 -18.57 3.44
N ASN A 315 16.54 -19.53 2.99
CA ASN A 315 15.75 -20.40 3.88
C ASN A 315 16.64 -21.26 4.79
N PHE A 316 17.79 -21.71 4.30
CA PHE A 316 18.80 -22.35 5.14
C PHE A 316 19.30 -21.40 6.22
N VAL A 317 19.64 -20.14 5.90
CA VAL A 317 20.05 -19.14 6.89
C VAL A 317 18.93 -18.83 7.90
N ILE A 318 17.67 -18.73 7.45
CA ILE A 318 16.50 -18.56 8.34
C ILE A 318 16.45 -19.70 9.36
N SER A 319 16.62 -20.95 8.92
CA SER A 319 16.60 -22.12 9.81
C SER A 319 17.72 -22.10 10.87
N GLN A 320 18.90 -21.60 10.51
CA GLN A 320 20.01 -21.43 11.45
C GLN A 320 19.70 -20.35 12.48
N VAL A 321 19.13 -19.23 12.06
CA VAL A 321 18.69 -18.15 12.98
C VAL A 321 17.56 -18.63 13.89
N ALA A 322 16.56 -19.33 13.36
CA ALA A 322 15.46 -19.92 14.12
C ALA A 322 15.98 -20.82 15.25
N THR A 323 16.93 -21.70 14.92
CA THR A 323 17.59 -22.59 15.88
C THR A 323 18.36 -21.81 16.93
N LYS A 324 19.17 -20.83 16.51
CA LYS A 324 19.99 -20.00 17.41
C LYS A 324 19.14 -19.19 18.39
N GLU A 325 18.03 -18.64 17.92
CA GLU A 325 17.12 -17.79 18.69
C GLU A 325 16.04 -18.57 19.46
N ASN A 326 16.02 -19.90 19.30
CA ASN A 326 14.99 -20.80 19.85
C ASN A 326 13.56 -20.36 19.49
N ILE A 327 13.34 -20.10 18.21
CA ILE A 327 12.07 -19.63 17.65
C ILE A 327 11.52 -20.68 16.66
N PRO A 328 10.20 -21.00 16.69
CA PRO A 328 9.58 -21.86 15.70
C PRO A 328 9.78 -21.36 14.25
N LEU A 329 10.14 -22.29 13.37
CA LEU A 329 10.12 -22.10 11.92
C LEU A 329 8.88 -22.81 11.36
N GLU A 330 7.92 -22.04 10.88
CA GLU A 330 6.63 -22.54 10.38
C GLU A 330 6.72 -22.79 8.87
N LEU A 331 6.85 -24.05 8.47
CA LEU A 331 7.06 -24.45 7.07
C LEU A 331 5.77 -24.55 6.26
N GLN A 332 4.65 -24.89 6.91
CA GLN A 332 3.38 -25.16 6.24
C GLN A 332 2.86 -24.02 5.34
N PRO A 333 3.01 -22.72 5.70
CA PRO A 333 2.67 -21.61 4.80
C PRO A 333 3.35 -21.68 3.45
N VAL A 334 4.61 -22.12 3.40
CA VAL A 334 5.42 -22.20 2.19
C VAL A 334 5.21 -23.56 1.51
N ASP A 335 5.30 -24.67 2.24
CA ASP A 335 5.21 -26.03 1.68
C ASP A 335 3.89 -26.27 0.93
N SER A 336 2.77 -25.72 1.43
CA SER A 336 1.44 -25.90 0.83
C SER A 336 1.31 -25.25 -0.55
N LEU A 337 2.08 -24.19 -0.80
CA LEU A 337 2.08 -23.41 -2.03
C LEU A 337 3.02 -23.97 -3.09
N ASN A 338 3.97 -24.82 -2.69
CA ASN A 338 5.10 -25.21 -3.52
C ASN A 338 5.05 -26.67 -3.97
N GLN A 339 5.73 -26.95 -5.07
CA GLN A 339 6.05 -28.29 -5.54
C GLN A 339 7.47 -28.26 -6.11
N ASN A 340 8.35 -29.14 -5.60
CA ASN A 340 9.77 -29.23 -6.01
C ASN A 340 10.54 -27.90 -5.89
N ASP A 341 10.49 -27.25 -4.72
CA ASP A 341 11.17 -25.96 -4.45
C ASP A 341 10.75 -24.84 -5.43
N ALA A 342 9.50 -24.84 -5.89
CA ALA A 342 8.94 -23.81 -6.76
C ALA A 342 7.45 -23.58 -6.51
N LEU A 343 7.00 -22.33 -6.72
CA LEU A 343 5.59 -21.95 -6.57
C LEU A 343 4.75 -22.67 -7.63
N LYS A 344 3.64 -23.29 -7.20
CA LYS A 344 2.70 -23.93 -8.12
C LYS A 344 2.09 -22.86 -9.02
N ALA A 345 2.15 -23.06 -10.34
CA ALA A 345 1.67 -22.08 -11.32
C ALA A 345 0.19 -21.71 -11.12
N ASN A 346 -0.66 -22.63 -10.68
CA ASN A 346 -2.07 -22.37 -10.42
C ASN A 346 -2.34 -21.57 -9.13
N LEU A 347 -1.33 -21.37 -8.28
CA LEU A 347 -1.40 -20.54 -7.05
C LEU A 347 -0.64 -19.23 -7.20
N SER A 348 0.03 -19.03 -8.34
CA SER A 348 0.79 -17.84 -8.65
C SER A 348 -0.09 -16.77 -9.28
N SER A 349 0.25 -15.51 -8.99
CA SER A 349 -0.10 -14.36 -9.81
C SER A 349 0.58 -14.47 -11.19
N GLU A 350 0.20 -13.60 -12.14
CA GLU A 350 0.76 -13.62 -13.51
C GLU A 350 2.25 -13.31 -13.55
N ASP A 351 2.76 -12.54 -12.60
CA ASP A 351 4.19 -12.23 -12.50
C ASP A 351 5.05 -13.44 -12.12
N GLY A 352 4.43 -14.53 -11.65
CA GLY A 352 5.13 -15.73 -11.23
C GLY A 352 5.80 -15.63 -9.86
N ALA A 353 5.71 -14.51 -9.14
CA ALA A 353 6.40 -14.27 -7.86
C ALA A 353 5.45 -13.96 -6.69
N HIS A 354 4.29 -13.38 -6.96
CA HIS A 354 3.22 -13.20 -5.97
C HIS A 354 2.20 -14.33 -6.03
N LEU A 355 1.32 -14.38 -5.03
CA LEU A 355 0.25 -15.35 -4.97
C LEU A 355 -0.98 -14.79 -5.70
N ASN A 356 -1.78 -15.68 -6.30
CA ASN A 356 -3.14 -15.31 -6.68
C ASN A 356 -4.08 -15.44 -5.49
N ASN A 357 -5.37 -15.14 -5.68
CA ASN A 357 -6.37 -15.21 -4.61
C ASN A 357 -6.44 -16.58 -3.93
N GLU A 358 -6.26 -17.69 -4.65
CA GLU A 358 -6.25 -19.03 -4.06
C GLU A 358 -5.00 -19.26 -3.21
N GLY A 359 -3.83 -18.86 -3.71
CA GLY A 359 -2.58 -18.89 -2.95
C GLY A 359 -2.65 -18.04 -1.68
N ILE A 360 -3.19 -16.82 -1.76
CA ILE A 360 -3.41 -15.94 -0.60
C ILE A 360 -4.34 -16.58 0.42
N ASN A 361 -5.42 -17.24 -0.01
CA ASN A 361 -6.31 -17.94 0.91
C ASN A 361 -5.59 -19.10 1.63
N ILE A 362 -4.78 -19.89 0.93
CA ILE A 362 -3.99 -20.96 1.56
C ILE A 362 -3.01 -20.38 2.59
N TYR A 363 -2.30 -19.29 2.24
CA TYR A 363 -1.39 -18.62 3.16
C TYR A 363 -2.13 -18.06 4.39
N ARG A 364 -3.29 -17.45 4.17
CA ARG A 364 -4.15 -16.94 5.24
C ARG A 364 -4.56 -18.03 6.23
N GLU A 365 -5.05 -19.17 5.74
CA GLU A 365 -5.44 -20.31 6.59
C GLU A 365 -4.26 -20.88 7.38
N ALA A 366 -3.07 -20.94 6.75
CA ALA A 366 -1.84 -21.32 7.43
C ALA A 366 -1.53 -20.40 8.63
N LEU A 367 -1.64 -19.08 8.43
CA LEU A 367 -1.43 -18.09 9.48
C LEU A 367 -2.47 -18.18 10.60
N LEU A 368 -3.75 -18.38 10.28
CA LEU A 368 -4.79 -18.56 11.29
C LEU A 368 -4.50 -19.76 12.19
N ASN A 369 -4.04 -20.87 11.61
CA ASN A 369 -3.64 -22.06 12.37
C ASN A 369 -2.44 -21.78 13.29
N ILE A 370 -1.38 -21.13 12.79
CA ILE A 370 -0.19 -20.75 13.57
C ILE A 370 -0.59 -19.83 14.74
N LEU A 371 -1.46 -18.85 14.44
CA LEU A 371 -1.93 -17.87 15.41
C LEU A 371 -3.04 -18.42 16.32
N LYS A 372 -3.55 -19.62 16.07
CA LYS A 372 -4.66 -20.28 16.78
C LYS A 372 -5.92 -19.41 16.83
N LYS A 373 -6.36 -18.96 15.66
CA LYS A 373 -7.51 -18.08 15.47
C LYS A 373 -8.61 -18.71 14.65
#